data_AF-X0VU55-F1
#
_entry.id   AF-X0VU55-F1
#
_cell.length_a   1.000
_cell.length_b   1.000
_cell.length_c   1.000
_cell.angle_alpha   90.00
_cell.angle_beta   90.00
_cell.angle_gamma   90.00
#
_symmetry.space_group_name_H-M   'P 1'
#
loop_
_entity.id
_entity.type
_entity.pdbx_description
1 polymer ?
#
loop_
_entity_poly.entity_id
_entity_poly.type
_entity_poly.pdbx_seq_one_letter_code
_entity_poly.pdbx_strand_id
1 'polypeptide(L)'
;RVDIQLAALEAPGLRCLILTGNIHPTKTVVDKAEEKKIPVMVVGQDTIPAAELCEQLVGHSCLCRGSRLEIALELIRTNIDIERIIEKAVDR
;
A
#
# COMPACT_ATOMS: atom_id res chain seq x y z
N ARG A 1 17.07 -13.68 7.72
CA ARG A 1 18.05 -14.30 6.81
C ARG A 1 18.49 -13.26 5.80
N VAL A 2 19.79 -12.94 5.75
CA VAL A 2 20.33 -11.80 4.98
C VAL A 2 20.41 -12.12 3.48
N ASP A 3 20.78 -13.34 3.14
CA ASP A 3 20.86 -13.86 1.76
C ASP A 3 19.55 -13.68 0.98
N ILE A 4 18.42 -14.02 1.59
CA ILE A 4 17.10 -13.87 0.97
C ILE A 4 16.76 -12.39 0.74
N GLN A 5 17.12 -11.51 1.68
CA GLN A 5 16.86 -10.08 1.56
C GLN A 5 17.67 -9.45 0.42
N LEU A 6 18.93 -9.85 0.29
CA LEU A 6 19.79 -9.39 -0.81
C LEU A 6 19.27 -9.89 -2.16
N ALA A 7 18.88 -11.17 -2.26
CA ALA A 7 18.29 -11.72 -3.47
C ALA A 7 16.97 -11.01 -3.85
N ALA A 8 16.14 -10.65 -2.86
CA ALA A 8 14.92 -9.89 -3.10
C ALA A 8 15.22 -8.50 -3.68
N LEU A 9 16.22 -7.79 -3.16
CA LEU A 9 16.66 -6.50 -3.72
C LEU A 9 17.21 -6.62 -5.14
N GLU A 10 17.69 -7.80 -5.55
CA GLU A 10 18.08 -8.11 -6.93
C GLU A 10 16.91 -8.43 -7.86
N ALA A 11 15.73 -8.72 -7.31
CA ALA A 11 14.58 -9.12 -8.11
C ALA A 11 14.04 -7.95 -8.97
N PRO A 12 13.79 -8.18 -10.28
CA PRO A 12 13.21 -7.17 -11.14
C PRO A 12 11.79 -6.84 -10.69
N GLY A 13 11.48 -5.55 -10.59
CA GLY A 13 10.14 -5.07 -10.23
C GLY A 13 9.87 -5.00 -8.72
N LEU A 14 10.84 -5.31 -7.86
CA LEU A 14 10.68 -5.06 -6.42
C LEU A 14 10.54 -3.55 -6.16
N ARG A 15 9.43 -3.16 -5.53
CA ARG A 15 9.10 -1.76 -5.21
C ARG A 15 9.38 -1.38 -3.76
N CYS A 16 9.36 -2.35 -2.85
CA CYS A 16 9.55 -2.17 -1.41
C CYS A 16 9.91 -3.52 -0.78
N LEU A 17 10.75 -3.50 0.25
CA LEU A 17 11.04 -4.65 1.10
C LEU A 17 10.44 -4.43 2.50
N ILE A 18 9.54 -5.31 2.93
CA ILE A 18 8.90 -5.25 4.25
C ILE A 18 9.51 -6.34 5.15
N LEU A 19 9.98 -5.95 6.33
CA LEU A 19 10.57 -6.81 7.34
C LEU A 19 9.67 -6.85 8.57
N THR A 20 9.12 -8.03 8.88
CA THR A 20 8.13 -8.26 9.92
C THR A 20 8.78 -8.67 11.25
N GLY A 21 8.00 -8.66 12.34
CA GLY A 21 8.46 -9.08 13.66
C GLY A 21 9.61 -8.23 14.24
N ASN A 22 9.70 -6.95 13.86
CA ASN A 22 10.80 -6.05 14.22
C ASN A 22 12.19 -6.57 13.82
N ILE A 23 12.28 -7.36 12.75
CA ILE A 23 13.57 -7.82 12.23
C ILE A 23 14.27 -6.63 11.57
N HIS A 24 15.36 -6.18 12.19
CA HIS A 24 16.17 -5.09 11.67
C HIS A 24 17.13 -5.60 10.59
N PRO A 25 17.22 -4.93 9.43
CA PRO A 25 18.15 -5.30 8.39
C PRO A 25 19.59 -5.06 8.85
N THR A 26 20.50 -5.89 8.36
CA THR A 26 21.95 -5.63 8.51
C THR A 26 22.37 -4.45 7.65
N LYS A 27 23.47 -3.78 8.01
CA LYS A 27 24.00 -2.64 7.24
C LYS A 27 24.15 -2.94 5.74
N THR A 28 24.64 -4.13 5.37
CA THR A 28 24.78 -4.55 3.97
C THR A 28 23.47 -4.51 3.19
N VAL A 29 22.35 -4.86 3.83
CA VAL A 29 21.02 -4.84 3.20
C VAL A 29 20.54 -3.40 3.03
N VAL A 30 20.81 -2.54 4.02
CA VAL A 30 20.48 -1.11 3.97
C VAL A 30 21.27 -0.42 2.86
N ASP A 31 22.59 -0.59 2.83
CA ASP A 31 23.48 -0.02 1.82
C ASP A 31 23.03 -0.44 0.41
N LYS A 32 22.66 -1.72 0.23
CA LYS A 32 22.17 -2.23 -1.07
C LYS A 32 20.80 -1.67 -1.45
N ALA A 33 19.91 -1.52 -0.48
CA ALA A 33 18.60 -0.93 -0.70
C ALA A 33 18.70 0.55 -1.09
N GLU A 34 19.63 1.30 -0.48
CA GLU A 34 19.93 2.69 -0.85
C GLU A 34 20.50 2.79 -2.28
N GLU A 35 21.47 1.93 -2.64
CA GLU A 35 22.03 1.87 -4.00
C GLU A 35 20.93 1.69 -5.06
N LYS A 36 19.97 0.80 -4.77
CA LYS A 36 18.85 0.50 -5.66
C LYS A 36 17.66 1.44 -5.52
N LYS A 37 17.69 2.36 -4.56
CA LYS A 37 16.57 3.26 -4.21
C LYS A 37 15.27 2.49 -3.91
N ILE A 38 15.39 1.35 -3.25
CA ILE A 38 14.26 0.52 -2.82
C ILE A 38 14.04 0.80 -1.32
N PRO A 39 12.83 1.25 -0.91
CA PRO A 39 12.54 1.46 0.50
C PRO A 39 12.52 0.13 1.28
N VAL A 40 13.04 0.18 2.51
CA VAL A 40 12.95 -0.92 3.47
C VAL A 40 12.13 -0.46 4.66
N MET A 41 11.07 -1.21 4.99
CA MET A 41 10.18 -0.91 6.11
C MET A 41 10.24 -2.01 7.14
N VAL A 42 10.52 -1.66 8.40
CA VAL A 42 10.43 -2.58 9.53
C VAL A 42 9.09 -2.38 10.22
N VAL A 43 8.35 -3.47 10.39
CA VAL A 43 7.04 -3.46 11.05
C VAL A 43 7.04 -4.42 12.23
N GLY A 44 6.30 -4.06 13.28
CA GLY A 44 6.16 -4.89 14.48
C GLY A 44 5.18 -6.04 14.34
N GLN A 45 4.37 -6.06 13.27
CA GLN A 45 3.42 -7.14 13.02
C GLN A 45 4.13 -8.39 12.52
N ASP A 46 3.54 -9.55 12.82
CA ASP A 46 3.93 -10.83 12.24
C ASP A 46 3.58 -10.89 10.73
N THR A 47 4.11 -11.90 10.04
CA THR A 47 4.05 -11.99 8.58
C THR A 47 2.64 -12.04 8.01
N ILE A 48 1.76 -12.85 8.58
CA ILE A 48 0.38 -12.99 8.07
C ILE A 48 -0.41 -11.69 8.27
N PRO A 49 -0.51 -11.11 9.49
CA PRO A 49 -1.21 -9.84 9.70
C PRO A 49 -0.67 -8.69 8.84
N ALA A 50 0.66 -8.61 8.66
CA ALA A 50 1.27 -7.58 7.83
C ALA A 50 0.88 -7.74 6.35
N ALA A 51 0.83 -8.97 5.84
CA ALA A 51 0.40 -9.25 4.47
C ALA A 51 -1.07 -8.89 4.25
N GLU A 52 -1.95 -9.27 5.19
CA GLU A 52 -3.38 -8.91 5.14
C GLU A 52 -3.59 -7.39 5.12
N LEU A 53 -2.84 -6.65 5.94
CA LEU A 53 -2.87 -5.19 5.94
C LEU A 53 -2.44 -4.63 4.57
N CYS A 54 -1.37 -5.17 3.98
CA CYS A 54 -0.92 -4.77 2.65
C CYS A 54 -1.98 -5.04 1.58
N GLU A 55 -2.66 -6.18 1.61
CA GLU A 55 -3.73 -6.51 0.67
C GLU A 55 -4.92 -5.55 0.80
N GLN A 56 -5.33 -5.21 2.03
CA GLN A 56 -6.37 -4.21 2.28
C GLN A 56 -5.99 -2.86 1.69
N LEU A 57 -4.74 -2.42 1.84
CA LEU A 57 -4.25 -1.17 1.27
C LEU A 57 -4.26 -1.16 -0.27
N VAL A 58 -4.05 -2.31 -0.92
CA VAL A 58 -4.09 -2.43 -2.39
C VAL A 58 -5.53 -2.35 -2.92
N GLY A 59 -6.51 -2.88 -2.18
CA GLY A 59 -7.93 -2.86 -2.56
C GLY A 59 -8.58 -1.47 -2.46
N HIS A 60 -8.03 -0.59 -1.63
CA HIS A 60 -8.42 0.81 -1.63
C HIS A 60 -7.73 1.50 -2.80
N SER A 61 -8.49 1.79 -3.86
CA SER A 61 -8.05 2.77 -4.85
C SER A 61 -7.75 4.04 -4.08
N CYS A 62 -6.46 4.30 -3.97
CA CYS A 62 -5.95 5.54 -3.45
C CYS A 62 -6.42 6.60 -4.45
N LEU A 63 -7.63 7.16 -4.26
CA LEU A 63 -8.08 8.45 -4.78
C LEU A 63 -7.23 9.52 -4.08
N CYS A 64 -5.93 9.32 -4.12
CA CYS A 64 -4.92 9.96 -3.34
C CYS A 64 -4.50 11.17 -4.15
N ARG A 65 -5.38 12.18 -4.06
CA ARG A 65 -5.19 13.59 -4.34
C ARG A 65 -4.83 14.00 -5.79
N GLY A 66 -5.27 15.20 -6.14
CA GLY A 66 -5.10 15.81 -7.47
C GLY A 66 -6.33 15.65 -8.37
N SER A 67 -6.16 15.98 -9.64
CA SER A 67 -7.24 16.08 -10.66
C SER A 67 -8.09 14.81 -10.81
N ARG A 68 -7.54 13.62 -10.53
CA ARG A 68 -8.31 12.36 -10.60
C ARG A 68 -9.43 12.28 -9.57
N LEU A 69 -9.24 12.85 -8.37
CA LEU A 69 -10.31 12.90 -7.36
C LEU A 69 -11.39 13.90 -7.76
N GLU A 70 -11.00 15.06 -8.29
CA GLU A 70 -11.95 16.09 -8.77
C GLU A 70 -12.84 15.54 -9.89
N ILE A 71 -12.24 14.89 -10.89
CA ILE A 71 -12.97 14.25 -12.00
C ILE A 71 -13.89 13.13 -11.47
N ALA A 72 -13.39 12.29 -10.56
CA ALA A 72 -14.22 11.24 -9.96
C ALA A 72 -15.43 11.82 -9.20
N LEU A 73 -15.23 12.90 -8.44
CA LEU A 73 -16.31 13.60 -7.72
C LEU A 73 -17.31 14.25 -8.69
N GLU A 74 -16.83 14.85 -9.77
CA GLU A 74 -17.69 15.44 -10.81
C GLU A 74 -18.55 14.38 -11.51
N LEU A 75 -17.95 13.26 -11.88
CA LEU A 75 -18.66 12.13 -12.49
C LEU A 75 -19.72 11.55 -11.56
N ILE A 76 -19.39 11.39 -10.28
CA ILE A 76 -20.35 10.93 -9.27
C ILE A 76 -21.51 11.93 -9.14
N ARG A 77 -21.23 13.23 -8.97
CA ARG A 77 -22.29 14.25 -8.83
C ARG A 77 -23.18 14.37 -10.05
N THR A 78 -22.61 14.21 -11.25
CA THR A 78 -23.37 14.32 -12.50
C THR A 78 -24.24 13.10 -12.77
N ASN A 79 -23.78 11.90 -12.39
CA ASN A 79 -24.41 10.64 -12.81
C ASN A 79 -25.12 9.89 -11.66
N ILE A 80 -24.94 10.31 -10.40
CA ILE A 80 -25.47 9.63 -9.22
C ILE A 80 -26.28 10.61 -8.39
N ASP A 81 -27.57 10.33 -8.25
CA ASP A 81 -28.49 11.04 -7.36
C ASP A 81 -28.30 10.53 -5.92
N ILE A 82 -27.35 11.15 -5.22
CA ILE A 82 -26.98 10.79 -3.85
C ILE A 82 -28.14 11.04 -2.88
N GLU A 83 -28.91 12.10 -3.09
CA GLU A 83 -30.04 12.48 -2.24
C GLU A 83 -31.10 11.38 -2.24
N ARG A 84 -31.47 10.90 -3.42
CA ARG A 84 -32.42 9.79 -3.57
C ARG A 84 -31.91 8.47 -2.99
N ILE A 85 -30.61 8.21 -3.05
CA ILE A 85 -30.00 7.02 -2.44
C ILE A 85 -30.10 7.10 -0.92
N ILE A 86 -29.77 8.26 -0.32
CA ILE A 86 -29.81 8.47 1.13
C ILE A 86 -31.25 8.38 1.63
N GLU A 87 -32.20 9.03 0.96
CA GLU A 87 -33.62 8.98 1.30
C GLU A 87 -34.13 7.53 1.39
N LYS A 88 -33.79 6.69 0.41
CA LYS A 88 -34.19 5.27 0.39
C LYS A 88 -33.38 4.37 1.32
N ALA A 89 -32.20 4.78 1.75
CA ALA A 89 -31.37 4.01 2.66
C ALA A 89 -31.83 4.14 4.11
N VAL A 90 -32.44 5.28 4.47
CA VAL A 90 -33.00 5.54 5.82
C VAL A 90 -34.34 4.82 6.04
N ASP A 91 -35.03 4.43 4.97
CA ASP A 91 -36.29 3.67 4.99
C ASP A 91 -36.10 2.16 5.31
N ARG A 92 -34.95 1.76 5.87
CA ARG A 92 -34.65 0.38 6.30
C ARG A 92 -34.27 0.29 7.77
#